data_AF-A0A7C1VDY3-F1
#
_entry.id   AF-A0A7C1VDY3-F1
#
_cell.length_a   1.000
_cell.length_b   1.000
_cell.length_c   1.000
_cell.angle_alpha   90.00
_cell.angle_beta   90.00
_cell.angle_gamma   90.00
#
_symmetry.space_group_name_H-M   'P 1'
#
loop_
_entity.id
_entity.type
_entity.pdbx_description
1 polymer ?
#
loop_
_entity_poly.entity_id
_entity_poly.type
_entity_poly.pdbx_seq_one_letter_code
_entity_poly.pdbx_strand_id
1 'polypeptide(L)' 'MQIETEGINKEIIVREKGFTAGELHQLFNRAGMNIIHLWGGTAGSWNKQVLDMDEYEIMVIAEKILQ' A
#
# COMPACT_ATOMS: atom_id res chain seq x y z
N MET A 1 17.90 2.49 -6.14
CA MET A 1 17.31 1.16 -6.39
C MET A 1 18.05 0.53 -7.57
N GLN A 2 18.37 -0.76 -7.49
CA GLN A 2 18.91 -1.48 -8.65
C GLN A 2 17.75 -2.04 -9.45
N ILE A 3 17.77 -1.81 -10.76
CA ILE A 3 16.83 -2.42 -11.69
C ILE A 3 17.62 -3.27 -12.68
N GLU A 4 17.10 -4.46 -12.96
CA GLU A 4 17.56 -5.27 -14.07
C GLU A 4 16.68 -4.96 -15.28
N THR A 5 17.31 -4.57 -16.38
CA THR A 5 16.61 -4.36 -17.66
C THR A 5 17.46 -4.99 -18.74
N GLU A 6 16.90 -5.97 -19.46
CA GLU A 6 17.59 -6.68 -20.55
C GLU A 6 18.94 -7.29 -20.14
N GLY A 7 19.06 -7.76 -18.90
CA GLY A 7 20.31 -8.31 -18.36
C GLY A 7 21.37 -7.28 -17.97
N ILE A 8 21.06 -5.99 -18.04
CA ILE A 8 21.91 -4.90 -17.57
C ILE A 8 21.43 -4.44 -16.19
N ASN A 9 22.33 -4.51 -15.20
CA ASN A 9 22.10 -3.91 -13.89
C ASN A 9 22.37 -2.41 -13.95
N LYS A 10 21.34 -1.62 -13.67
CA LYS A 10 21.44 -0.15 -13.65
C LYS A 10 21.05 0.39 -12.28
N GLU A 11 21.87 1.27 -11.75
CA GLU A 11 21.49 2.07 -10.59
C GLU A 11 20.61 3.24 -11.02
N ILE A 12 19.45 3.34 -10.38
CA ILE A 12 18.53 4.47 -10.56
C ILE A 12 18.28 5.17 -9.22
N ILE A 13 18.13 6.49 -9.31
CA ILE A 13 17.66 7.31 -8.20
C ILE A 13 16.13 7.29 -8.26
N VAL A 14 15.51 6.81 -7.20
CA VAL A 14 14.05 6.80 -7.03
C VAL A 14 13.63 7.86 -6.03
N ARG A 15 12.42 8.38 -6.18
CA ARG A 15 11.75 9.21 -5.18
C ARG A 15 10.46 8.50 -4.80
N GLU A 16 10.36 8.13 -3.55
CA GLU A 16 9.21 7.44 -3.00
C GLU A 16 8.54 8.36 -1.98
N LYS A 17 7.20 8.30 -1.93
CA LYS A 17 6.42 8.96 -0.89
C LYS A 17 5.79 7.87 -0.04
N GLY A 18 6.34 7.67 1.14
CA GLY A 18 5.73 6.82 2.16
C GLY A 18 4.42 7.43 2.64
N PHE A 19 3.45 6.58 2.96
CA PHE A 19 2.22 6.95 3.63
C PHE A 19 2.04 6.04 4.82
N THR A 20 1.68 6.63 5.96
CA THR A 20 1.17 5.88 7.10
C THR A 20 -0.21 5.30 6.77
N ALA A 21 -0.61 4.29 7.54
CA ALA A 21 -1.95 3.71 7.44
C ALA A 21 -3.07 4.76 7.55
N GLY A 22 -2.92 5.73 8.45
CA GLY A 22 -3.87 6.82 8.63
C GLY A 22 -3.92 7.77 7.43
N GLU A 23 -2.78 8.08 6.81
CA GLU A 23 -2.74 8.91 5.60
C GLU A 23 -3.35 8.18 4.40
N LEU A 24 -3.09 6.88 4.26
CA LEU A 24 -3.78 6.06 3.25
C LEU A 24 -5.28 6.07 3.47
N HIS A 25 -5.75 5.92 4.71
CA HIS A 25 -7.17 5.97 5.03
C HIS A 25 -7.82 7.28 4.56
N GLN A 26 -7.14 8.41 4.80
CA GLN A 26 -7.61 9.71 4.33
C GLN A 26 -7.58 9.83 2.81
N LEU A 27 -6.56 9.28 2.15
CA LEU A 27 -6.44 9.28 0.70
C LEU A 27 -7.58 8.50 0.03
N PHE A 28 -7.90 7.29 0.53
CA PHE A 28 -9.00 6.48 0.03
C PHE A 28 -10.36 7.17 0.20
N ASN A 29 -10.62 7.75 1.38
CA ASN A 29 -11.84 8.52 1.63
C ASN A 29 -11.99 9.68 0.64
N ARG A 30 -10.92 10.46 0.41
CA ARG A 30 -10.92 11.58 -0.55
C ARG A 30 -11.12 11.13 -1.99
N ALA A 31 -10.73 9.90 -2.30
CA ALA A 31 -10.98 9.28 -3.61
C ALA A 31 -12.40 8.69 -3.74
N GLY A 32 -13.28 8.87 -2.75
CA GLY A 32 -14.66 8.39 -2.79
C GLY A 32 -14.80 6.90 -2.49
N MET A 33 -13.87 6.34 -1.72
CA MET A 33 -13.93 4.96 -1.24
C MET A 33 -14.29 4.93 0.24
N ASN A 34 -15.21 4.05 0.63
CA ASN A 34 -15.48 3.73 2.03
C ASN A 34 -14.66 2.49 2.41
N ILE A 35 -13.72 2.65 3.32
CA ILE A 35 -12.86 1.54 3.78
C ILE A 35 -13.67 0.66 4.74
N ILE A 36 -13.79 -0.62 4.38
CA ILE A 36 -14.44 -1.64 5.22
C ILE A 36 -13.42 -2.25 6.18
N HIS A 37 -12.20 -2.49 5.69
CA HIS A 37 -11.13 -3.11 6.46
C HIS A 37 -9.75 -2.60 6.00
N LEU A 38 -8.85 -2.37 6.95
CA LEU A 38 -7.43 -2.05 6.75
C LEU A 38 -6.60 -2.84 7.77
N TRP A 39 -5.60 -3.59 7.30
CA TRP A 39 -4.79 -4.49 8.14
C TRP A 39 -3.42 -4.82 7.51
N GLY A 40 -2.54 -5.44 8.30
CA GLY A 40 -1.21 -5.88 7.85
C GLY A 40 -1.17 -7.32 7.33
N GLY A 41 -0.19 -7.64 6.49
CA GLY A 41 0.06 -8.99 6.00
C GLY A 41 0.45 -9.00 4.53
N THR A 42 0.76 -10.19 4.01
CA THR A 42 1.38 -10.29 2.67
C THR A 42 0.39 -10.55 1.55
N ALA A 43 0.74 -10.11 0.34
CA ALA A 43 0.01 -10.38 -0.91
C ALA A 43 -0.39 -11.86 -1.08
N GLY A 44 0.43 -12.79 -0.57
CA GLY A 44 0.22 -14.23 -0.66
C GLY A 44 -0.69 -14.85 0.41
N SER A 45 -0.92 -14.19 1.55
CA SER A 45 -1.65 -14.82 2.68
C SER A 45 -2.79 -14.00 3.27
N TRP A 46 -2.80 -12.67 3.13
CA TRP A 46 -3.93 -11.82 3.58
C TRP A 46 -4.33 -12.03 5.05
N ASN A 47 -3.38 -12.44 5.92
CA ASN A 47 -3.60 -13.01 7.25
C ASN A 47 -4.30 -12.09 8.29
N LYS A 48 -4.88 -10.94 7.90
CA LYS A 48 -5.64 -10.03 8.77
C LYS A 48 -4.92 -9.71 10.07
N GLN A 49 -3.61 -9.48 9.96
CA GLN A 49 -2.76 -9.23 11.12
C GLN A 49 -2.96 -7.80 11.61
N VAL A 50 -2.71 -7.62 12.92
CA VAL A 50 -2.63 -6.28 13.50
C VAL A 50 -1.56 -5.51 12.74
N LEU A 51 -1.89 -4.29 12.36
CA LEU A 51 -0.99 -3.45 11.59
C LEU A 51 0.15 -2.97 12.47
N ASP A 52 1.38 -3.35 12.12
CA ASP A 52 2.60 -2.79 12.70
C ASP A 52 2.91 -1.43 12.05
N MET A 53 3.54 -0.53 12.79
CA MET A 53 3.97 0.76 12.26
C MET A 53 5.07 0.62 11.20
N ASP A 54 5.85 -0.47 11.26
CA ASP A 54 6.93 -0.77 10.34
C ASP A 54 6.49 -1.74 9.21
N GLU A 55 5.18 -2.01 9.09
CA GLU A 55 4.65 -2.90 8.07
C GLU A 55 4.84 -2.30 6.67
N TYR A 56 5.46 -3.07 5.77
CA TYR A 56 5.68 -2.66 4.38
C TYR A 56 4.49 -2.97 3.47
N GLU A 57 3.64 -3.92 3.85
CA GLU A 57 2.46 -4.34 3.07
C GLU A 57 1.16 -4.06 3.83
N ILE A 58 0.29 -3.26 3.22
CA ILE A 58 -1.02 -2.90 3.79
C ILE A 58 -2.12 -3.44 2.88
N MET A 59 -3.05 -4.18 3.48
CA MET A 59 -4.22 -4.70 2.81
C MET A 59 -5.44 -3.82 3.07
N VAL A 60 -6.21 -3.55 2.02
CA VAL A 60 -7.42 -2.71 2.11
C VAL A 60 -8.56 -3.40 1.36
N ILE A 61 -9.70 -3.52 2.03
CA ILE A 61 -10.99 -3.73 1.36
C ILE A 61 -11.79 -2.45 1.50
N ALA A 62 -12.23 -1.92 0.37
CA ALA A 62 -13.07 -0.74 0.30
C ALA A 62 -14.17 -0.91 -0.74
N GLU A 63 -15.27 -0.24 -0.52
CA GLU A 63 -16.35 -0.10 -1.50
C GLU A 63 -16.30 1.28 -2.14
N LYS A 64 -16.65 1.34 -3.42
CA LYS A 64 -16.82 2.62 -4.11
C LYS A 64 -18.14 3.24 -3.64
N ILE A 65 -18.07 4.49 -3.17
CA ILE A 65 -19.27 5.27 -2.91
C ILE A 65 -19.88 5.63 -4.27
N LEU A 66 -21.07 5.11 -4.57
CA LEU A 66 -21.86 5.57 -5.73
C LEU A 66 -22.33 7.00 -5.42
N GLN A 67 -21.80 7.96 -6.18
CA GLN A 67 -22.30 9.33 -6.21
C GLN A 67 -23.46 9.45 -7.21
#